data_AF-A0A959FW05-F1
#
_entry.id   AF-A0A959FW05-F1
#
_cell.length_a   1.000
_cell.length_b   1.000
_cell.length_c   1.000
_cell.angle_alpha   90.00
_cell.angle_beta   90.00
_cell.angle_gamma   90.00
#
_symmetry.space_group_name_H-M   'P 1'
#
loop_
_entity.id
_entity.type
_entity.pdbx_description
1 polymer ?
#
loop_
_entity_poly.entity_id
_entity_poly.type
_entity_poly.pdbx_seq_one_letter_code
_entity_poly.pdbx_strand_id
1 'polypeptide(L)'
;MSHIPKYLWLINAGHGASQPGKQSPLFKHEGEWIRLYEWALNWDIQNRLTPMLDTAGIQYRIINDNPIARGKWPDRTQVANEIAEQSVLPCLYFG
;
A
#
# COMPACT_ATOMS: atom_id res chain seq x y z
N MET A 1 5.62 18.47 -19.97
CA MET A 1 6.88 18.46 -19.19
C MET A 1 6.99 17.09 -18.55
N SER A 2 8.08 16.37 -18.75
CA SER A 2 8.34 15.10 -18.05
C SER A 2 8.65 15.38 -16.58
N HIS A 3 8.03 14.65 -15.66
CA HIS A 3 8.31 14.74 -14.23
C HIS A 3 9.78 14.36 -13.95
N ILE A 4 10.46 15.11 -13.08
CA ILE A 4 11.79 14.77 -12.55
C ILE A 4 11.60 14.27 -11.12
N PRO A 5 11.83 12.97 -10.84
CA PRO A 5 11.65 12.40 -9.51
C PRO A 5 12.56 13.06 -8.47
N LYS A 6 11.97 13.62 -7.42
CA LYS A 6 12.70 14.16 -6.24
C LYS A 6 12.72 13.18 -5.07
N TYR A 7 11.81 12.20 -5.08
CA TYR A 7 11.58 11.26 -4.00
C TYR A 7 11.32 9.88 -4.58
N LEU A 8 11.65 8.86 -3.80
CA LEU A 8 11.16 7.50 -3.99
C LEU A 8 10.01 7.25 -3.01
N TRP A 9 8.81 7.01 -3.52
CA TRP A 9 7.65 6.73 -2.67
C TRP A 9 7.61 5.25 -2.27
N LEU A 10 7.59 4.97 -0.98
CA LEU A 10 7.43 3.62 -0.44
C LEU A 10 5.97 3.42 -0.07
N ILE A 11 5.26 2.61 -0.86
CA ILE A 11 3.83 2.35 -0.71
C ILE A 11 3.64 1.06 0.05
N ASN A 12 2.85 1.11 1.12
CA ASN A 12 2.54 -0.04 1.94
C ASN A 12 1.03 -0.14 2.15
N ALA A 13 0.38 -1.06 1.44
CA ALA A 13 -0.95 -1.51 1.82
C ALA A 13 -0.89 -2.20 3.21
N GLY A 14 -1.44 -1.51 4.22
CA GLY A 14 -1.57 -2.04 5.57
C GLY A 14 -2.42 -3.31 5.60
N HIS A 15 -2.14 -4.17 6.58
CA HIS A 15 -2.87 -5.42 6.81
C HIS A 15 -2.80 -6.43 5.65
N GLY A 16 -3.54 -7.52 5.78
CA GLY A 16 -3.71 -8.58 4.79
C GLY A 16 -4.94 -9.41 5.15
N ALA A 17 -5.46 -10.24 4.25
CA ALA A 17 -6.70 -10.98 4.47
C ALA A 17 -6.70 -11.82 5.77
N SER A 18 -5.55 -12.38 6.14
CA SER A 18 -5.35 -13.14 7.39
C SER A 18 -5.37 -12.30 8.67
N GLN A 19 -5.18 -10.97 8.56
CA GLN A 19 -5.24 -10.01 9.66
C GLN A 19 -5.93 -8.74 9.19
N PRO A 20 -7.27 -8.75 9.07
CA PRO A 20 -8.01 -7.81 8.25
C PRO A 20 -8.01 -6.35 8.73
N GLY A 21 -7.46 -6.09 9.93
CA GLY A 21 -7.43 -4.76 10.53
C GLY A 21 -8.80 -4.35 11.06
N LYS A 22 -9.07 -3.04 11.05
CA LYS A 22 -10.38 -2.45 11.34
C LYS A 22 -11.42 -2.94 10.34
N GLN A 23 -12.65 -3.00 10.83
CA GLN A 23 -13.80 -3.46 10.07
C GLN A 23 -14.93 -2.48 10.30
N SER A 24 -15.73 -2.24 9.27
CA SER A 24 -17.01 -1.56 9.48
C SER A 24 -17.95 -2.45 10.31
N PRO A 25 -19.01 -1.87 10.90
CA PRO A 25 -20.19 -2.65 11.26
C PRO A 25 -20.73 -3.44 10.06
N LEU A 26 -21.55 -4.46 10.32
CA LEU A 26 -22.36 -5.06 9.26
C LEU A 26 -23.45 -4.07 8.85
N PHE A 27 -23.63 -3.85 7.54
CA PHE A 27 -24.68 -2.99 7.01
C PHE A 27 -25.24 -3.55 5.71
N LYS A 28 -26.45 -3.11 5.35
CA LYS A 28 -27.13 -3.55 4.13
C LYS A 28 -26.72 -2.68 2.95
N HIS A 29 -26.30 -3.31 1.87
CA HIS A 29 -25.95 -2.67 0.61
C HIS A 29 -26.56 -3.48 -0.54
N GLU A 30 -27.37 -2.83 -1.37
CA GLU A 30 -28.04 -3.48 -2.52
C GLU A 30 -28.84 -4.75 -2.18
N GLY A 31 -29.40 -4.82 -0.98
CA GLY A 31 -30.16 -5.99 -0.52
C GLY A 31 -29.36 -6.99 0.31
N GLU A 32 -28.03 -6.94 0.24
CA GLU A 32 -27.11 -7.88 0.88
C GLU A 32 -26.46 -7.30 2.14
N TRP A 33 -26.18 -8.15 3.13
CA TRP A 33 -25.41 -7.74 4.31
C TRP A 33 -23.92 -7.84 4.02
N ILE A 34 -23.21 -6.71 4.08
CA ILE A 34 -21.78 -6.63 3.81
C ILE A 34 -20.99 -6.07 5.00
N ARG A 35 -19.69 -6.31 4.96
CA ARG A 35 -18.70 -5.74 5.87
C ARG A 35 -17.50 -5.25 5.06
N LEU A 36 -17.08 -4.02 5.30
CA LEU A 36 -15.86 -3.47 4.73
C LEU A 36 -14.67 -3.81 5.63
N TYR A 37 -13.54 -4.11 5.00
CA TYR A 37 -12.30 -4.49 5.67
C TYR A 37 -11.19 -3.51 5.32
N GLU A 38 -10.42 -3.08 6.32
CA GLU A 38 -9.29 -2.18 6.14
C GLU A 38 -8.27 -2.72 5.13
N TRP A 39 -7.92 -4.01 5.21
CA TRP A 39 -6.98 -4.60 4.24
C TRP A 39 -7.49 -4.44 2.80
N ALA A 40 -8.76 -4.77 2.54
CA ALA A 40 -9.32 -4.71 1.19
C ALA A 40 -9.32 -3.28 0.65
N LEU A 41 -9.65 -2.30 1.51
CA LEU A 41 -9.61 -0.88 1.17
C LEU A 41 -8.18 -0.41 0.85
N ASN A 42 -7.21 -0.73 1.69
CA ASN A 42 -5.81 -0.32 1.49
C ASN A 42 -5.23 -0.88 0.19
N TRP A 43 -5.55 -2.14 -0.12
CA TRP A 43 -5.14 -2.80 -1.36
C TRP A 43 -5.82 -2.19 -2.59
N ASP A 44 -7.11 -1.85 -2.52
CA ASP A 44 -7.81 -1.15 -3.60
C ASP A 44 -7.20 0.23 -3.86
N ILE A 45 -6.88 0.99 -2.80
CA ILE A 45 -6.19 2.28 -2.94
C ILE A 45 -4.83 2.11 -3.61
N GLN A 46 -4.01 1.16 -3.15
CA GLN A 46 -2.71 0.88 -3.76
C GLN A 46 -2.84 0.55 -5.26
N ASN A 47 -3.76 -0.36 -5.61
CA ASN A 47 -3.97 -0.81 -6.99
C ASN A 47 -4.48 0.31 -7.92
N ARG A 48 -5.22 1.29 -7.38
CA ARG A 48 -5.64 2.49 -8.13
C ARG A 48 -4.54 3.53 -8.23
N LEU A 49 -3.72 3.67 -7.18
CA LEU A 49 -2.65 4.65 -7.09
C LEU A 49 -1.49 4.30 -8.03
N THR A 50 -1.06 3.04 -8.10
CA THR A 50 0.16 2.66 -8.84
C THR A 50 0.10 2.99 -10.35
N PRO A 51 -1.00 2.75 -11.09
CA PRO A 51 -1.09 3.16 -12.50
C PRO A 51 -1.07 4.68 -12.69
N MET A 52 -1.59 5.42 -11.71
CA MET A 52 -1.55 6.90 -11.74
C MET A 52 -0.12 7.40 -11.55
N LEU A 53 0.65 6.77 -10.66
CA LEU A 53 2.06 7.08 -10.45
C LEU A 53 2.91 6.72 -11.67
N ASP A 54 2.65 5.55 -12.29
CA ASP A 54 3.30 5.14 -13.54
C ASP A 54 3.05 6.18 -14.65
N THR A 55 1.79 6.59 -14.83
CA THR A 55 1.40 7.59 -15.83
C THR A 55 2.05 8.96 -15.57
N ALA A 56 2.23 9.33 -14.31
CA ALA A 56 2.87 10.57 -13.91
C ALA A 56 4.42 10.52 -13.96
N GLY A 57 5.02 9.36 -14.18
CA GLY A 57 6.48 9.18 -14.10
C GLY A 57 7.02 9.39 -12.69
N ILE A 58 6.23 9.07 -11.66
CA ILE A 58 6.64 9.15 -10.25
C ILE A 58 7.28 7.81 -9.85
N GLN A 59 8.46 7.85 -9.23
CA GLN A 59 9.14 6.64 -8.77
C GLN A 59 8.55 6.15 -7.44
N TYR A 60 8.25 4.86 -7.38
CA TYR A 60 7.78 4.20 -6.16
C TYR A 60 8.30 2.76 -6.02
N ARG A 61 8.14 2.20 -4.81
CA ARG A 61 8.30 0.78 -4.49
C ARG A 61 7.14 0.34 -3.60
N ILE A 62 6.69 -0.89 -3.81
CA ILE A 62 5.69 -1.52 -2.96
C ILE A 62 6.42 -2.32 -1.88
N ILE A 63 6.10 -2.07 -0.61
CA ILE A 63 6.72 -2.76 0.54
C ILE A 63 6.00 -4.08 0.84
N ASN A 64 4.68 -4.12 0.64
CA ASN A 64 3.86 -5.31 0.86
C ASN A 64 3.21 -5.73 -0.46
N ASP A 65 3.72 -6.78 -1.07
CA ASP A 65 3.25 -7.34 -2.35
C ASP A 65 2.31 -8.55 -2.18
N ASN A 66 2.08 -8.99 -0.94
CA ASN A 66 1.20 -10.13 -0.64
C ASN A 66 -0.11 -9.68 0.04
N PRO A 67 -1.27 -9.78 -0.64
CA PRO A 67 -2.56 -9.38 -0.08
C PRO A 67 -3.14 -10.37 0.95
N ILE A 68 -2.64 -11.60 0.97
CA ILE A 68 -3.14 -12.67 1.84
C ILE A 68 -2.44 -12.62 3.21
N ALA A 69 -1.11 -12.54 3.18
CA ALA A 69 -0.29 -12.53 4.38
C ALA A 69 -0.11 -11.09 4.87
N ARG A 70 -0.28 -10.86 6.18
CA ARG A 70 0.41 -9.73 6.79
C ARG A 70 1.90 -10.09 6.80
N GLY A 71 2.73 -9.47 5.94
CA GLY A 71 4.17 -9.44 6.19
C GLY A 71 4.39 -9.07 7.66
N LYS A 72 4.97 -9.98 8.47
CA LYS A 72 5.02 -9.83 9.93
C LYS A 72 5.75 -8.53 10.25
N TRP A 73 5.29 -7.74 11.21
CA TRP A 73 6.15 -6.70 11.81
C TRP A 73 7.26 -7.45 12.57
N PRO A 74 8.55 -7.45 12.14
CA PRO A 74 9.41 -6.32 11.70
C PRO A 74 9.79 -6.26 10.20
N ASP A 75 9.29 -7.18 9.38
CA ASP A 75 9.66 -7.41 7.97
C ASP A 75 9.47 -6.17 7.08
N ARG A 76 8.34 -5.46 7.21
CA ARG A 76 8.02 -4.31 6.34
C ARG A 76 8.91 -3.08 6.59
N THR A 77 9.25 -2.81 7.85
CA THR A 77 10.14 -1.70 8.21
C THR A 77 11.56 -2.01 7.76
N GLN A 78 11.98 -3.27 7.90
CA GLN A 78 13.27 -3.74 7.40
C GLN A 78 13.35 -3.57 5.88
N VAL A 79 12.36 -4.04 5.12
CA VAL A 79 12.29 -3.85 3.66
C VAL A 79 12.33 -2.37 3.29
N ALA A 80 11.60 -1.51 4.00
CA ALA A 80 11.63 -0.06 3.74
C ALA A 80 13.02 0.55 3.97
N ASN A 81 13.72 0.11 5.03
CA ASN A 81 15.07 0.57 5.34
C ASN A 81 16.09 0.06 4.30
N GLU A 82 16.01 -1.21 3.91
CA GLU A 82 16.87 -1.80 2.86
C GLU A 82 16.72 -1.06 1.53
N ILE A 83 15.48 -0.70 1.15
CA ILE A 83 15.22 0.12 -0.04
C ILE A 83 15.82 1.52 0.14
N ALA A 84 15.69 2.13 1.31
CA ALA A 84 16.20 3.47 1.57
C ALA A 84 17.73 3.53 1.52
N GLU A 85 18.43 2.51 2.04
CA GLU A 85 19.89 2.40 1.98
C GLU A 85 20.42 2.28 0.55
N GLN A 86 19.63 1.73 -0.37
CA GLN A 86 19.99 1.53 -1.77
C GLN A 86 19.52 2.68 -2.69
N SER A 87 18.67 3.57 -2.18
CA SER A 87 18.05 4.63 -2.97
C SER A 87 18.97 5.85 -3.08
N VAL A 88 19.13 6.36 -4.31
CA VAL A 88 19.78 7.66 -4.57
C VAL A 88 18.85 8.85 -4.30
N LEU A 89 17.54 8.59 -4.15
CA LEU A 89 16.53 9.59 -3.80
C LEU A 89 16.11 9.44 -2.33
N PRO A 90 15.77 10.54 -1.64
CA PRO A 90 15.12 10.46 -0.34
C PRO A 90 13.81 9.68 -0.43
N CYS A 91 13.60 8.75 0.50
CA CYS A 91 12.40 7.93 0.55
C CYS A 91 11.28 8.61 1.35
N LEU A 92 10.06 8.57 0.82
CA LEU A 92 8.84 9.01 1.51
C LEU A 92 7.88 7.84 1.69
N TYR A 93 7.35 7.64 2.88
CA TYR A 93 6.47 6.53 3.19
C TYR A 93 4.99 6.92 3.06
N PHE A 94 4.19 6.03 2.47
CA PHE A 94 2.74 6.15 2.34
C PHE A 94 2.07 4.80 2.66
N GLY A 95 1.11 4.77 3.58
CA GLY A 95 0.37 3.56 3.94
C GLY A 95 -0.67 3.78 5.02
#